data_AF-A0AAD9DI76-F1
#
_entry.id   AF-A0AAD9DI76-F1
#
_cell.length_a   1.000
_cell.length_b   1.000
_cell.length_c   1.000
_cell.angle_alpha   90.00
_cell.angle_beta   90.00
_cell.angle_gamma   90.00
#
_symmetry.space_group_name_H-M   'P 1'
#
loop_
_entity.id
_entity.type
_entity.pdbx_description
1 polymer ?
#
loop_
_entity_poly.entity_id
_entity_poly.type
_entity_poly.pdbx_seq_one_letter_code
_entity_poly.pdbx_strand_id
1 'polypeptide(L)'
;MECAGGHQCGASVQMNQSARVQKKNGLRNSVRAAGRLGSDPAKYPQKCHRVKNVTIKIFRSSSLKLKMKRTSSSSDLADANTVTSSNKKFKQSVTMSSSDSDAVMDGKPAAAEVDEKLYSRQLYVMGHEAQRRMMSSRAVVIGLSGLASNVVLCDPEKPNSFDLGGNFYLTEEDVQQTTDGKSRAELCQSKLAALNEYVKVEVASEVSSLKDEAALLNLIQGASCVVVTVPLSTPLLCAIDEKCRASNVCFIYSLSTGVFGKVFCDFGESFVIADKDGENPATSQVENILTSNPAVVKVLEDQGRHGLETGDHVTFSRVKGLDGMLSDNKATYEVKVTGPFTFELVNMDASQCSEVASQGYITQVKTPVTASFRSYREALADHGELMMSDFAKFDRPPLLHLAYRALASYAESHDMVYPMPGDMAAAKEGDNNAAAERIILHLASGSRSILSPMCATLGGIVGQEVLKSCSGKFTPINGFFTLTQMNAYQNLNYFLIGAGAIGCEMLKNWALMGVACGEKGKIHITDMDRIEKSNLSRQFLFRNSDINEFKSATAARAAKAMNPSMNIVPYQEKVGADTEEIFGDDFYDN
;
A
#
# COMPACT_ATOMS: atom_id res chain seq x y z
N MET A 1 -55.08 52.82 2.63
CA MET A 1 -55.57 51.96 3.72
C MET A 1 -54.33 51.40 4.38
N GLU A 2 -53.61 52.23 5.15
CA GLU A 2 -53.87 52.61 6.56
C GLU A 2 -53.27 51.57 7.53
N CYS A 3 -52.49 51.92 8.57
CA CYS A 3 -52.24 53.24 9.16
C CYS A 3 -50.89 53.39 9.90
N ALA A 4 -50.34 54.62 9.90
CA ALA A 4 -49.43 55.26 10.88
C ALA A 4 -48.00 54.70 11.14
N GLY A 5 -46.98 55.52 11.45
CA GLY A 5 -46.86 57.00 11.48
C GLY A 5 -45.60 57.51 12.25
N GLY A 6 -45.10 58.72 11.93
CA GLY A 6 -44.00 59.43 12.64
C GLY A 6 -42.58 59.20 12.06
N HIS A 7 -41.87 60.20 11.51
CA HIS A 7 -41.13 61.33 12.15
C HIS A 7 -39.92 60.92 13.03
N GLN A 8 -38.77 61.61 13.10
CA GLN A 8 -38.04 62.55 12.21
C GLN A 8 -36.68 62.89 12.88
N CYS A 9 -35.63 63.24 12.11
CA CYS A 9 -34.32 63.77 12.58
C CYS A 9 -33.46 62.84 13.49
N GLY A 10 -32.13 62.96 13.56
CA GLY A 10 -31.20 63.80 12.79
C GLY A 10 -29.88 64.00 13.54
N ALA A 11 -28.77 64.30 12.82
CA ALA A 11 -27.46 64.73 13.36
C ALA A 11 -26.68 63.67 14.22
N SER A 12 -25.35 63.67 14.33
CA SER A 12 -24.27 64.39 13.64
C SER A 12 -22.88 63.84 14.05
N VAL A 13 -21.89 63.91 13.14
CA VAL A 13 -20.48 64.35 13.37
C VAL A 13 -19.68 63.63 14.49
N GLN A 14 -18.55 62.96 14.21
CA GLN A 14 -17.28 63.63 13.89
C GLN A 14 -16.42 62.96 12.80
N MET A 15 -15.93 63.79 11.87
CA MET A 15 -14.64 63.61 11.19
C MET A 15 -13.59 64.51 11.88
N ASN A 16 -12.33 64.08 11.95
CA ASN A 16 -11.17 64.82 11.43
C ASN A 16 -9.89 63.95 11.53
N GLN A 17 -9.18 63.71 10.41
CA GLN A 17 -7.98 64.46 9.96
C GLN A 17 -6.82 64.40 10.99
N SER A 18 -5.60 63.93 10.71
CA SER A 18 -4.82 63.84 9.45
C SER A 18 -3.74 62.71 9.59
N ALA A 19 -2.73 62.46 8.75
CA ALA A 19 -2.09 63.25 7.68
C ALA A 19 -1.39 62.41 6.57
N ARG A 20 -0.37 63.01 5.94
CA ARG A 20 0.54 62.52 4.88
C ARG A 20 1.49 61.40 5.35
N VAL A 21 1.71 60.31 4.60
CA VAL A 21 2.46 60.17 3.32
C VAL A 21 3.98 60.35 3.45
N GLN A 22 4.71 59.24 3.35
CA GLN A 22 5.78 59.10 2.35
C GLN A 22 5.61 57.79 1.57
N LYS A 23 5.65 57.89 0.24
CA LYS A 23 5.75 56.79 -0.73
C LYS A 23 7.15 56.82 -1.36
N LYS A 24 7.67 55.64 -1.71
CA LYS A 24 8.39 55.28 -2.96
C LYS A 24 8.99 53.88 -2.76
N ASN A 25 8.98 52.91 -3.67
CA ASN A 25 8.25 52.60 -4.93
C ASN A 25 8.20 51.05 -4.99
N GLY A 26 7.19 50.34 -5.51
CA GLY A 26 6.72 50.30 -6.91
C GLY A 26 7.61 49.37 -7.74
N LEU A 27 7.16 48.36 -8.51
CA LEU A 27 5.83 47.89 -8.98
C LEU A 27 5.58 46.44 -8.48
N ARG A 28 4.41 45.77 -8.44
CA ARG A 28 3.00 45.95 -8.88
C ARG A 28 2.63 45.82 -10.38
N ASN A 29 2.04 44.67 -10.77
CA ASN A 29 0.67 44.51 -11.35
C ASN A 29 0.43 43.08 -11.91
N SER A 30 -0.79 42.53 -12.02
CA SER A 30 -2.12 42.95 -11.53
C SER A 30 -3.14 41.80 -11.62
N VAL A 31 -4.00 41.64 -10.59
CA VAL A 31 -5.30 40.96 -10.71
C VAL A 31 -6.38 42.02 -10.95
N ARG A 32 -7.36 41.77 -11.83
CA ARG A 32 -8.47 42.72 -12.04
C ARG A 32 -9.82 42.02 -12.22
N ALA A 33 -10.69 42.29 -11.24
CA ALA A 33 -12.16 42.41 -11.28
C ALA A 33 -13.00 41.35 -12.01
N ALA A 34 -13.92 40.74 -11.25
CA ALA A 34 -15.06 40.00 -11.77
C ALA A 34 -16.10 40.91 -12.48
N GLY A 35 -16.79 40.35 -13.47
CA GLY A 35 -18.00 40.91 -14.07
C GLY A 35 -19.13 39.88 -14.04
N ARG A 36 -20.36 40.31 -13.72
CA ARG A 36 -21.55 39.45 -13.68
C ARG A 36 -21.91 38.97 -15.10
N LEU A 37 -22.15 37.67 -15.27
CA LEU A 37 -22.91 37.13 -16.40
C LEU A 37 -23.90 36.07 -15.90
N GLY A 38 -25.09 36.07 -16.49
CA GLY A 38 -26.26 35.35 -15.98
C GLY A 38 -26.37 33.89 -16.44
N SER A 39 -27.42 33.25 -15.95
CA SER A 39 -27.80 31.86 -16.21
C SER A 39 -28.34 31.62 -17.62
N ASP A 40 -27.62 30.85 -18.43
CA ASP A 40 -28.13 30.18 -19.64
C ASP A 40 -27.29 28.91 -19.93
N PRO A 41 -27.84 27.68 -19.85
CA PRO A 41 -27.05 26.44 -20.02
C PRO A 41 -26.61 26.12 -21.46
N ALA A 42 -27.06 26.86 -22.48
CA ALA A 42 -27.06 26.38 -23.87
C ALA A 42 -25.83 26.73 -24.74
N LYS A 43 -24.69 27.19 -24.19
CA LYS A 43 -23.59 27.80 -24.99
C LYS A 43 -22.15 27.32 -24.71
N TYR A 44 -21.93 26.06 -24.35
CA TYR A 44 -20.59 25.44 -24.33
C TYR A 44 -20.42 24.33 -25.38
N PRO A 45 -19.99 24.65 -26.62
CA PRO A 45 -19.54 23.64 -27.56
C PRO A 45 -18.18 23.07 -27.12
N GLN A 46 -18.08 21.76 -26.90
CA GLN A 46 -16.81 21.11 -26.60
C GLN A 46 -15.84 21.23 -27.79
N LYS A 47 -14.85 22.12 -27.69
CA LYS A 47 -13.69 22.14 -28.61
C LYS A 47 -12.51 21.39 -28.00
N CYS A 48 -12.48 20.08 -28.26
CA CYS A 48 -11.32 19.24 -28.00
C CYS A 48 -10.08 19.83 -28.72
N HIS A 49 -9.11 20.33 -27.95
CA HIS A 49 -7.87 20.87 -28.50
C HIS A 49 -6.92 19.71 -28.79
N ARG A 50 -6.86 19.30 -30.06
CA ARG A 50 -5.90 18.30 -30.57
C ARG A 50 -4.48 18.89 -30.48
N VAL A 51 -3.75 18.56 -29.42
CA VAL A 51 -2.35 18.96 -29.22
C VAL A 51 -1.53 18.37 -30.36
N LYS A 52 -0.94 19.24 -31.20
CA LYS A 52 -0.06 18.81 -32.29
C LYS A 52 1.38 18.71 -31.77
N ASN A 53 1.99 17.55 -32.01
CA ASN A 53 3.43 17.26 -32.08
C ASN A 53 4.35 18.06 -31.14
N VAL A 54 4.57 17.55 -29.93
CA VAL A 54 5.71 17.97 -29.10
C VAL A 54 6.99 17.36 -29.69
N THR A 55 7.82 18.19 -30.32
CA THR A 55 9.13 17.75 -30.84
C THR A 55 10.17 17.80 -29.73
N ILE A 56 10.58 16.64 -29.21
CA ILE A 56 11.65 16.54 -28.21
C ILE A 56 13.00 16.68 -28.90
N LYS A 57 13.67 17.83 -28.75
CA LYS A 57 15.08 18.00 -29.17
C LYS A 57 16.01 17.43 -28.09
N ILE A 58 16.54 16.23 -28.34
CA ILE A 58 17.59 15.64 -27.52
C ILE A 58 18.92 16.34 -27.81
N PHE A 59 19.49 17.05 -26.82
CA PHE A 59 20.86 17.54 -26.89
C PHE A 59 21.84 16.38 -26.65
N ARG A 60 22.73 16.12 -27.61
CA ARG A 60 23.82 15.14 -27.44
C ARG A 60 24.87 15.68 -26.47
N SER A 61 24.98 15.06 -25.30
CA SER A 61 26.14 15.20 -24.42
C SER A 61 27.30 14.34 -24.96
N SER A 62 28.45 14.96 -25.21
CA SER A 62 29.64 14.29 -25.75
C SER A 62 30.40 13.53 -24.65
N SER A 63 30.41 12.20 -24.74
CA SER A 63 31.07 11.33 -23.75
C SER A 63 32.60 11.40 -23.81
N LEU A 64 33.23 11.74 -22.69
CA LEU A 64 34.66 11.55 -22.46
C LEU A 64 34.98 10.05 -22.26
N LYS A 65 35.84 9.49 -23.11
CA LYS A 65 36.31 8.10 -23.00
C LYS A 65 37.50 8.00 -22.04
N LEU A 66 37.32 7.38 -20.86
CA LEU A 66 38.46 6.82 -20.11
C LEU A 66 38.82 5.43 -20.65
N LYS A 67 40.10 5.25 -21.03
CA LYS A 67 40.69 3.94 -21.37
C LYS A 67 41.22 3.29 -20.10
N MET A 68 40.68 2.14 -19.70
CA MET A 68 41.41 1.19 -18.85
C MET A 68 42.26 0.26 -19.73
N LYS A 69 43.59 0.28 -19.53
CA LYS A 69 44.51 -0.72 -20.10
C LYS A 69 44.40 -2.01 -19.26
N ARG A 70 44.11 -3.14 -19.89
CA ARG A 70 44.52 -4.46 -19.38
C ARG A 70 45.84 -4.84 -20.03
N THR A 71 46.84 -5.20 -19.22
CA THR A 71 48.10 -5.80 -19.67
C THR A 71 47.97 -7.32 -19.66
N SER A 72 48.42 -7.95 -20.74
CA SER A 72 48.50 -9.40 -20.90
C SER A 72 49.82 -9.96 -20.35
N SER A 73 49.80 -11.19 -19.86
CA SER A 73 50.92 -12.13 -19.96
C SER A 73 50.37 -13.53 -20.26
N SER A 74 51.21 -14.36 -20.87
CA SER A 74 50.82 -15.47 -21.76
C SER A 74 51.38 -16.84 -21.34
N SER A 75 51.16 -17.83 -22.21
CA SER A 75 51.66 -19.23 -22.27
C SER A 75 50.73 -20.29 -21.63
N ASP A 76 50.02 -21.09 -22.41
CA ASP A 76 50.40 -22.12 -23.42
C ASP A 76 50.55 -23.50 -22.78
N LEU A 77 49.67 -24.44 -23.15
CA LEU A 77 50.00 -25.79 -23.68
C LEU A 77 48.71 -26.61 -23.93
N ALA A 78 48.83 -27.65 -24.76
CA ALA A 78 47.74 -28.19 -25.56
C ALA A 78 47.31 -29.64 -25.21
N ASP A 79 46.24 -30.07 -25.89
CA ASP A 79 45.84 -31.44 -26.26
C ASP A 79 45.62 -32.52 -25.18
N ALA A 80 44.39 -33.08 -25.15
CA ALA A 80 44.14 -34.42 -25.71
C ALA A 80 42.66 -34.85 -25.60
N ASN A 81 42.12 -35.46 -26.67
CA ASN A 81 40.87 -36.23 -26.63
C ASN A 81 41.08 -37.60 -25.97
N THR A 82 40.12 -38.10 -25.17
CA THR A 82 39.46 -39.40 -25.45
C THR A 82 38.27 -39.74 -24.55
N VAL A 83 37.42 -40.63 -25.08
CA VAL A 83 36.19 -41.20 -24.54
C VAL A 83 36.47 -42.19 -23.39
N THR A 84 35.62 -42.24 -22.34
CA THR A 84 35.09 -43.52 -21.79
C THR A 84 33.95 -43.31 -20.77
N SER A 85 33.19 -44.38 -20.56
CA SER A 85 31.99 -44.45 -19.71
C SER A 85 32.30 -44.65 -18.22
N SER A 86 31.24 -44.56 -17.39
CA SER A 86 30.91 -45.46 -16.25
C SER A 86 30.65 -44.77 -14.90
N ASN A 87 29.39 -44.86 -14.47
CA ASN A 87 28.89 -45.06 -13.10
C ASN A 87 29.61 -44.48 -11.86
N LYS A 88 28.82 -43.66 -11.14
CA LYS A 88 28.62 -43.64 -9.67
C LYS A 88 29.80 -43.99 -8.75
N LYS A 89 30.22 -43.03 -7.93
CA LYS A 89 30.54 -43.30 -6.51
C LYS A 89 30.27 -42.10 -5.60
N PHE A 90 29.68 -42.42 -4.44
CA PHE A 90 29.51 -41.55 -3.27
C PHE A 90 30.83 -40.88 -2.86
N LYS A 91 30.76 -39.62 -2.41
CA LYS A 91 31.74 -39.07 -1.44
C LYS A 91 31.01 -38.26 -0.38
N GLN A 92 31.18 -38.67 0.88
CA GLN A 92 30.82 -37.88 2.05
C GLN A 92 31.68 -36.61 2.11
N SER A 93 31.08 -35.47 2.42
CA SER A 93 31.81 -34.29 2.89
C SER A 93 31.84 -34.29 4.42
N VAL A 94 33.04 -34.21 4.99
CA VAL A 94 33.28 -34.23 6.43
C VAL A 94 32.82 -32.92 7.07
N THR A 95 31.96 -33.01 8.08
CA THR A 95 31.63 -31.87 8.96
C THR A 95 32.71 -31.75 10.04
N MET A 96 33.35 -30.57 10.16
CA MET A 96 34.21 -30.31 11.32
C MET A 96 33.36 -29.82 12.50
N SER A 97 33.50 -30.51 13.64
CA SER A 97 32.89 -30.12 14.90
C SER A 97 33.80 -29.16 15.67
N SER A 98 33.30 -27.98 16.01
CA SER A 98 33.78 -27.20 17.15
C SER A 98 32.69 -27.23 18.23
N SER A 99 32.96 -27.93 19.31
CA SER A 99 32.09 -28.00 20.48
C SER A 99 32.28 -26.75 21.35
N ASP A 100 31.17 -26.10 21.70
CA ASP A 100 31.01 -25.44 23.00
C ASP A 100 29.67 -25.89 23.58
N SER A 101 29.62 -26.10 24.89
CA SER A 101 28.51 -26.74 25.59
C SER A 101 27.61 -25.74 26.32
N ASP A 102 26.47 -26.26 26.78
CA ASP A 102 25.64 -25.71 27.86
C ASP A 102 24.80 -24.44 27.60
N ALA A 103 23.54 -24.68 27.23
CA ALA A 103 22.43 -24.38 28.15
C ALA A 103 21.16 -25.16 27.77
N VAL A 104 20.67 -26.00 28.69
CA VAL A 104 19.31 -26.58 28.58
C VAL A 104 18.30 -25.50 28.99
N MET A 105 17.47 -25.04 28.06
CA MET A 105 16.33 -24.16 28.34
C MET A 105 15.12 -24.54 27.48
N ASP A 106 14.01 -24.80 28.15
CA ASP A 106 12.61 -24.93 27.72
C ASP A 106 12.29 -25.39 26.29
N GLY A 107 11.56 -26.51 26.23
CA GLY A 107 10.94 -27.05 25.01
C GLY A 107 9.79 -26.17 24.47
N LYS A 108 10.14 -25.04 23.88
CA LYS A 108 9.29 -24.41 22.86
C LYS A 108 9.32 -25.28 21.60
N PRO A 109 8.19 -25.51 20.92
CA PRO A 109 8.22 -26.15 19.60
C PRO A 109 9.10 -25.32 18.67
N ALA A 110 9.95 -25.99 17.90
CA ALA A 110 10.82 -25.32 16.94
C ALA A 110 9.96 -24.47 15.99
N ALA A 111 10.16 -23.15 16.00
CA ALA A 111 9.41 -22.24 15.16
C ALA A 111 9.61 -22.65 13.70
N ALA A 112 8.51 -22.74 12.93
CA ALA A 112 8.57 -23.14 11.53
C ALA A 112 9.56 -22.25 10.77
N GLU A 113 10.56 -22.87 10.17
CA GLU A 113 11.66 -22.17 9.50
C GLU A 113 11.12 -21.41 8.28
N VAL A 114 11.57 -20.18 8.10
CA VAL A 114 11.11 -19.33 7.00
C VAL A 114 11.76 -19.80 5.69
N ASP A 115 10.97 -20.11 4.65
CA ASP A 115 11.52 -20.39 3.33
C ASP A 115 12.09 -19.11 2.69
N GLU A 116 13.38 -18.85 2.93
CA GLU A 116 14.11 -17.74 2.35
C GLU A 116 14.10 -17.73 0.82
N LYS A 117 13.94 -18.88 0.14
CA LYS A 117 13.92 -18.93 -1.33
C LYS A 117 12.61 -18.40 -1.90
N LEU A 118 11.50 -18.64 -1.23
CA LEU A 118 10.19 -18.08 -1.58
C LEU A 118 10.07 -16.61 -1.15
N TYR A 119 10.44 -16.33 0.11
CA TYR A 119 10.24 -15.02 0.74
C TYR A 119 11.41 -14.05 0.60
N SER A 120 12.52 -14.39 -0.07
CA SER A 120 13.73 -13.56 -0.22
C SER A 120 13.46 -12.05 -0.38
N ARG A 121 12.63 -11.66 -1.34
CA ARG A 121 12.33 -10.24 -1.60
C ARG A 121 11.44 -9.58 -0.55
N GLN A 122 10.55 -10.35 0.08
CA GLN A 122 9.71 -9.91 1.19
C GLN A 122 10.51 -9.76 2.48
N LEU A 123 11.51 -10.62 2.71
CA LEU A 123 12.38 -10.57 3.88
C LEU A 123 13.26 -9.31 3.94
N TYR A 124 13.68 -8.76 2.79
CA TYR A 124 14.36 -7.45 2.77
C TYR A 124 13.47 -6.27 3.17
N VAL A 125 12.13 -6.43 3.14
CA VAL A 125 11.17 -5.39 3.53
C VAL A 125 10.69 -5.63 4.97
N MET A 126 10.20 -6.84 5.26
CA MET A 126 9.61 -7.17 6.55
C MET A 126 10.66 -7.53 7.61
N GLY A 127 11.73 -8.23 7.22
CA GLY A 127 12.67 -8.88 8.14
C GLY A 127 12.15 -10.20 8.71
N HIS A 128 13.07 -11.06 9.17
CA HIS A 128 12.72 -12.40 9.68
C HIS A 128 11.78 -12.37 10.88
N GLU A 129 11.94 -11.41 11.79
CA GLU A 129 11.13 -11.34 13.01
C GLU A 129 9.66 -11.01 12.71
N ALA A 130 9.41 -10.01 11.87
CA ALA A 130 8.05 -9.73 11.37
C ALA A 130 7.47 -10.93 10.62
N GLN A 131 8.28 -11.62 9.80
CA GLN A 131 7.85 -12.81 9.07
C GLN A 131 7.41 -13.96 9.99
N ARG A 132 8.17 -14.25 11.07
CA ARG A 132 7.79 -15.27 12.06
C ARG A 132 6.48 -14.94 12.77
N ARG A 133 6.27 -13.67 13.15
CA ARG A 133 5.02 -13.22 13.77
C ARG A 133 3.84 -13.46 12.83
N MET A 134 3.94 -13.02 11.58
CA MET A 134 2.91 -13.25 10.57
C MET A 134 2.61 -14.73 10.32
N MET A 135 3.62 -15.62 10.36
CA MET A 135 3.42 -17.08 10.26
C MET A 135 2.67 -17.69 11.46
N SER A 136 2.63 -17.00 12.60
CA SER A 136 1.85 -17.40 13.79
C SER A 136 0.48 -16.72 13.90
N SER A 137 0.15 -15.79 13.00
CA SER A 137 -1.08 -15.02 13.03
C SER A 137 -2.22 -15.70 12.26
N ARG A 138 -3.45 -15.55 12.76
CA ARG A 138 -4.68 -15.99 12.07
C ARG A 138 -5.50 -14.77 11.68
N ALA A 139 -5.71 -14.55 10.39
CA ALA A 139 -6.63 -13.53 9.92
C ALA A 139 -8.02 -14.15 9.62
N VAL A 140 -9.07 -13.34 9.73
CA VAL A 140 -10.45 -13.63 9.30
C VAL A 140 -10.93 -12.56 8.31
N VAL A 141 -11.53 -12.94 7.18
CA VAL A 141 -12.08 -12.03 6.17
C VAL A 141 -13.56 -12.31 6.02
N ILE A 142 -14.36 -11.29 6.26
CA ILE A 142 -15.81 -11.29 6.09
C ILE A 142 -16.11 -10.56 4.77
N GLY A 143 -16.59 -11.31 3.78
CA GLY A 143 -16.87 -10.85 2.40
C GLY A 143 -15.70 -11.05 1.41
N LEU A 144 -16.04 -11.40 0.15
CA LEU A 144 -15.11 -11.69 -0.95
C LEU A 144 -15.56 -11.07 -2.29
N SER A 145 -16.14 -9.88 -2.28
CA SER A 145 -16.59 -9.16 -3.48
C SER A 145 -15.46 -8.65 -4.39
N GLY A 146 -14.19 -8.79 -4.00
CA GLY A 146 -13.03 -8.42 -4.83
C GLY A 146 -11.69 -8.23 -4.11
N LEU A 147 -11.65 -8.40 -2.78
CA LEU A 147 -10.44 -8.30 -1.96
C LEU A 147 -10.08 -9.70 -1.43
N ALA A 148 -8.86 -10.17 -1.65
CA ALA A 148 -8.47 -11.50 -1.20
C ALA A 148 -6.98 -11.58 -0.81
N SER A 149 -6.71 -12.16 0.36
CA SER A 149 -5.37 -12.53 0.85
C SER A 149 -5.47 -13.74 1.80
N ASN A 150 -4.38 -14.07 2.51
CA ASN A 150 -4.15 -15.34 3.25
C ASN A 150 -4.96 -15.47 4.56
N VAL A 151 -6.17 -16.03 4.53
CA VAL A 151 -7.18 -15.81 5.60
C VAL A 151 -8.22 -16.95 5.72
N VAL A 152 -8.87 -17.11 6.89
CA VAL A 152 -10.18 -17.77 7.03
C VAL A 152 -11.27 -16.95 6.32
N LEU A 153 -12.04 -17.59 5.43
CA LEU A 153 -13.00 -16.94 4.54
C LEU A 153 -14.43 -17.08 5.07
N CYS A 154 -15.12 -15.96 5.28
CA CYS A 154 -16.52 -15.90 5.67
C CYS A 154 -17.31 -15.08 4.63
N ASP A 155 -17.89 -15.76 3.63
CA ASP A 155 -18.81 -15.14 2.67
C ASP A 155 -19.78 -16.23 2.16
N PRO A 156 -20.89 -16.47 2.88
CA PRO A 156 -21.88 -17.51 2.55
C PRO A 156 -22.77 -17.15 1.36
N GLU A 157 -22.71 -15.91 0.89
CA GLU A 157 -23.52 -15.42 -0.23
C GLU A 157 -23.14 -16.09 -1.55
N LYS A 158 -24.10 -16.18 -2.46
CA LYS A 158 -23.89 -16.69 -3.82
C LYS A 158 -23.22 -15.64 -4.72
N PRO A 159 -22.37 -16.05 -5.69
CA PRO A 159 -21.76 -15.13 -6.64
C PRO A 159 -22.82 -14.50 -7.56
N ASN A 160 -22.60 -13.24 -7.95
CA ASN A 160 -23.44 -12.49 -8.88
C ASN A 160 -22.60 -11.79 -9.97
N SER A 161 -23.25 -11.21 -10.98
CA SER A 161 -22.57 -10.61 -12.12
C SER A 161 -21.68 -9.40 -11.80
N PHE A 162 -21.94 -8.67 -10.70
CA PHE A 162 -21.07 -7.56 -10.27
C PHE A 162 -19.75 -8.08 -9.69
N ASP A 163 -19.76 -9.25 -9.03
CA ASP A 163 -18.57 -9.82 -8.39
C ASP A 163 -17.46 -10.10 -9.42
N LEU A 164 -17.82 -10.45 -10.66
CA LEU A 164 -16.90 -10.62 -11.79
C LEU A 164 -16.10 -9.35 -12.15
N GLY A 165 -16.55 -8.16 -11.72
CA GLY A 165 -15.82 -6.90 -11.93
C GLY A 165 -14.58 -6.72 -11.04
N GLY A 166 -14.44 -7.54 -9.98
CA GLY A 166 -13.32 -7.44 -9.02
C GLY A 166 -12.74 -8.78 -8.56
N ASN A 167 -13.56 -9.83 -8.47
CA ASN A 167 -13.14 -11.15 -8.01
C ASN A 167 -12.73 -12.05 -9.19
N PHE A 168 -11.42 -12.03 -9.51
CA PHE A 168 -10.78 -12.85 -10.54
C PHE A 168 -10.71 -14.36 -10.25
N TYR A 169 -11.26 -14.82 -9.12
CA TYR A 169 -11.44 -16.24 -8.84
C TYR A 169 -12.82 -16.77 -9.24
N LEU A 170 -13.78 -15.91 -9.56
CA LEU A 170 -15.10 -16.30 -10.05
C LEU A 170 -15.12 -16.31 -11.58
N THR A 171 -15.94 -17.19 -12.15
CA THR A 171 -16.19 -17.32 -13.59
C THR A 171 -17.65 -17.03 -13.90
N GLU A 172 -17.97 -16.79 -15.19
CA GLU A 172 -19.38 -16.67 -15.61
C GLU A 172 -20.19 -17.94 -15.33
N GLU A 173 -19.57 -19.12 -15.38
CA GLU A 173 -20.19 -20.40 -15.04
C GLU A 173 -20.57 -20.47 -13.55
N ASP A 174 -19.66 -20.04 -12.66
CA ASP A 174 -19.93 -19.96 -11.21
C ASP A 174 -21.15 -19.06 -10.90
N VAL A 175 -21.35 -17.99 -11.67
CA VAL A 175 -22.50 -17.07 -11.55
C VAL A 175 -23.78 -17.65 -12.18
N GLN A 176 -23.68 -18.52 -13.19
CA GLN A 176 -24.83 -19.09 -13.90
C GLN A 176 -25.45 -20.30 -13.18
N GLN A 177 -24.66 -21.09 -12.45
CA GLN A 177 -25.09 -22.31 -11.73
C GLN A 177 -25.85 -22.01 -10.41
N THR A 178 -26.81 -21.09 -10.45
CA THR A 178 -27.42 -20.44 -9.26
C THR A 178 -28.28 -21.31 -8.36
N THR A 179 -28.75 -22.49 -8.81
CA THR A 179 -29.75 -23.29 -8.08
C THR A 179 -29.13 -24.04 -6.90
N ASP A 180 -28.17 -24.93 -7.14
CA ASP A 180 -27.43 -25.69 -6.09
C ASP A 180 -26.02 -25.12 -5.81
N GLY A 181 -25.73 -23.92 -6.31
CA GLY A 181 -24.39 -23.33 -6.32
C GLY A 181 -23.77 -23.05 -4.94
N LYS A 182 -22.45 -23.29 -4.87
CA LYS A 182 -21.57 -22.96 -3.74
C LYS A 182 -21.52 -21.46 -3.45
N SER A 183 -21.19 -21.11 -2.20
CA SER A 183 -20.91 -19.74 -1.77
C SER A 183 -19.62 -19.17 -2.39
N ARG A 184 -19.49 -17.84 -2.39
CA ARG A 184 -18.25 -17.16 -2.85
C ARG A 184 -17.01 -17.65 -2.10
N ALA A 185 -17.10 -17.90 -0.80
CA ALA A 185 -16.00 -18.43 0.00
C ALA A 185 -15.55 -19.82 -0.46
N GLU A 186 -16.49 -20.75 -0.67
CA GLU A 186 -16.18 -22.11 -1.15
C GLU A 186 -15.60 -22.14 -2.56
N LEU A 187 -16.06 -21.25 -3.45
CA LEU A 187 -15.54 -21.11 -4.81
C LEU A 187 -14.11 -20.54 -4.85
N CYS A 188 -13.80 -19.59 -3.96
CA CYS A 188 -12.48 -18.97 -3.89
C CYS A 188 -11.44 -19.80 -3.11
N GLN A 189 -11.86 -20.62 -2.14
CA GLN A 189 -10.97 -21.32 -1.19
C GLN A 189 -9.80 -22.05 -1.86
N SER A 190 -10.09 -22.89 -2.87
CA SER A 190 -9.07 -23.73 -3.50
C SER A 190 -8.08 -22.91 -4.35
N LYS A 191 -8.58 -21.87 -5.04
CA LYS A 191 -7.80 -20.98 -5.88
C LYS A 191 -6.88 -20.08 -5.03
N LEU A 192 -7.32 -19.70 -3.83
CA LEU A 192 -6.52 -18.99 -2.82
C LEU A 192 -5.48 -19.88 -2.14
N ALA A 193 -5.86 -21.08 -1.69
CA ALA A 193 -4.92 -22.04 -1.09
C ALA A 193 -3.76 -22.39 -2.04
N ALA A 194 -4.03 -22.44 -3.35
CA ALA A 194 -3.03 -22.69 -4.39
C ALA A 194 -1.99 -21.56 -4.58
N LEU A 195 -2.13 -20.40 -3.93
CA LEU A 195 -1.12 -19.34 -3.98
C LEU A 195 0.11 -19.64 -3.11
N ASN A 196 -0.09 -20.30 -1.96
CA ASN A 196 0.96 -20.46 -0.96
C ASN A 196 0.74 -21.72 -0.12
N GLU A 197 1.58 -22.73 -0.33
CA GLU A 197 1.53 -24.02 0.37
C GLU A 197 1.72 -23.93 1.89
N TYR A 198 2.31 -22.83 2.38
CA TYR A 198 2.49 -22.58 3.82
C TYR A 198 1.26 -21.94 4.50
N VAL A 199 0.24 -21.55 3.73
CA VAL A 199 -0.96 -20.87 4.24
C VAL A 199 -2.16 -21.81 4.18
N LYS A 200 -2.76 -22.07 5.35
CA LYS A 200 -4.05 -22.76 5.42
C LYS A 200 -5.18 -21.77 5.14
N VAL A 201 -6.02 -22.07 4.14
CA VAL A 201 -7.24 -21.31 3.82
C VAL A 201 -8.45 -22.17 4.17
N GLU A 202 -9.32 -21.67 5.04
CA GLU A 202 -10.52 -22.35 5.55
C GLU A 202 -11.77 -21.53 5.21
N VAL A 203 -12.94 -22.18 5.16
CA VAL A 203 -14.23 -21.50 5.00
C VAL A 203 -15.04 -21.65 6.29
N ALA A 204 -15.59 -20.53 6.77
CA ALA A 204 -16.46 -20.47 7.94
C ALA A 204 -17.87 -21.00 7.62
N SER A 205 -17.99 -22.31 7.43
CA SER A 205 -19.24 -23.02 7.11
C SER A 205 -20.36 -22.86 8.16
N GLU A 206 -20.01 -22.47 9.37
CA GLU A 206 -20.91 -22.20 10.49
C GLU A 206 -21.70 -20.89 10.33
N VAL A 207 -21.23 -19.95 9.51
CA VAL A 207 -21.95 -18.69 9.23
C VAL A 207 -22.86 -18.88 8.03
N SER A 208 -24.15 -19.12 8.28
CA SER A 208 -25.15 -19.29 7.20
C SER A 208 -25.64 -17.98 6.57
N SER A 209 -25.45 -16.85 7.25
CA SER A 209 -25.82 -15.51 6.77
C SER A 209 -24.95 -14.43 7.41
N LEU A 210 -24.62 -13.40 6.64
CA LEU A 210 -23.93 -12.20 7.15
C LEU A 210 -24.79 -11.35 8.10
N LYS A 211 -26.07 -11.71 8.29
CA LYS A 211 -26.96 -11.12 9.31
C LYS A 211 -26.88 -11.83 10.67
N ASP A 212 -26.19 -12.98 10.76
CA ASP A 212 -26.00 -13.73 12.02
C ASP A 212 -24.84 -13.13 12.83
N GLU A 213 -25.17 -12.16 13.68
CA GLU A 213 -24.21 -11.52 14.59
C GLU A 213 -23.49 -12.54 15.48
N ALA A 214 -24.22 -13.50 16.07
CA ALA A 214 -23.62 -14.45 17.01
C ALA A 214 -22.58 -15.35 16.33
N ALA A 215 -22.87 -15.84 15.12
CA ALA A 215 -21.94 -16.64 14.34
C ALA A 215 -20.70 -15.82 13.92
N LEU A 216 -20.89 -14.58 13.46
CA LEU A 216 -19.77 -13.68 13.09
C LEU A 216 -18.87 -13.34 14.29
N LEU A 217 -19.45 -13.04 15.46
CA LEU A 217 -18.68 -12.71 16.67
C LEU A 217 -17.89 -13.92 17.22
N ASN A 218 -18.32 -15.15 16.94
CA ASN A 218 -17.57 -16.37 17.31
C ASN A 218 -16.31 -16.55 16.45
N LEU A 219 -16.30 -16.12 15.18
CA LEU A 219 -15.11 -16.23 14.31
C LEU A 219 -13.91 -15.43 14.82
N ILE A 220 -14.16 -14.37 15.59
CA ILE A 220 -13.14 -13.48 16.16
C ILE A 220 -12.25 -14.22 17.18
N GLN A 221 -12.74 -15.30 17.79
CA GLN A 221 -11.99 -16.03 18.81
C GLN A 221 -10.72 -16.67 18.23
N GLY A 222 -9.57 -16.25 18.75
CA GLY A 222 -8.26 -16.72 18.31
C GLY A 222 -7.80 -16.16 16.95
N ALA A 223 -8.47 -15.13 16.44
CA ALA A 223 -7.92 -14.30 15.36
C ALA A 223 -6.82 -13.36 15.91
N SER A 224 -5.96 -12.87 15.01
CA SER A 224 -5.03 -11.76 15.23
C SER A 224 -5.54 -10.49 14.53
N CYS A 225 -6.22 -10.65 13.40
CA CYS A 225 -6.87 -9.57 12.66
C CYS A 225 -8.20 -10.05 12.04
N VAL A 226 -9.21 -9.17 12.04
CA VAL A 226 -10.50 -9.35 11.38
C VAL A 226 -10.67 -8.24 10.34
N VAL A 227 -10.98 -8.64 9.10
CA VAL A 227 -11.15 -7.75 7.96
C VAL A 227 -12.58 -7.89 7.43
N VAL A 228 -13.34 -6.80 7.37
CA VAL A 228 -14.66 -6.75 6.72
C VAL A 228 -14.52 -6.03 5.38
N THR A 229 -15.00 -6.64 4.29
CA THR A 229 -14.88 -6.09 2.92
C THR A 229 -16.23 -5.81 2.23
N VAL A 230 -17.33 -6.18 2.91
CA VAL A 230 -18.72 -6.06 2.44
C VAL A 230 -19.51 -5.11 3.34
N PRO A 231 -20.57 -4.47 2.84
CA PRO A 231 -21.44 -3.64 3.67
C PRO A 231 -22.17 -4.49 4.72
N LEU A 232 -21.92 -4.18 5.99
CA LEU A 232 -22.70 -4.64 7.15
C LEU A 232 -23.36 -3.43 7.81
N SER A 233 -24.40 -3.68 8.61
CA SER A 233 -25.08 -2.60 9.35
C SER A 233 -24.14 -1.97 10.37
N THR A 234 -24.33 -0.67 10.64
CA THR A 234 -23.51 0.09 11.59
C THR A 234 -23.51 -0.55 13.00
N PRO A 235 -24.64 -1.03 13.55
CA PRO A 235 -24.63 -1.75 14.83
C PRO A 235 -23.75 -3.00 14.81
N LEU A 236 -23.82 -3.81 13.75
CA LEU A 236 -23.04 -5.05 13.62
C LEU A 236 -21.54 -4.76 13.45
N LEU A 237 -21.18 -3.72 12.68
CA LEU A 237 -19.78 -3.27 12.57
C LEU A 237 -19.22 -2.83 13.92
N CYS A 238 -19.99 -2.07 14.71
CA CYS A 238 -19.59 -1.69 16.06
C CYS A 238 -19.47 -2.92 16.98
N ALA A 239 -20.38 -3.89 16.91
CA ALA A 239 -20.31 -5.11 17.72
C ALA A 239 -19.08 -5.98 17.39
N ILE A 240 -18.73 -6.10 16.11
CA ILE A 240 -17.51 -6.79 15.64
C ILE A 240 -16.27 -6.07 16.16
N ASP A 241 -16.20 -4.74 16.03
CA ASP A 241 -15.09 -3.90 16.49
C ASP A 241 -14.91 -3.98 18.03
N GLU A 242 -15.99 -3.79 18.80
CA GLU A 242 -16.01 -3.91 20.26
C GLU A 242 -15.57 -5.32 20.73
N LYS A 243 -15.99 -6.37 20.02
CA LYS A 243 -15.56 -7.75 20.29
C LYS A 243 -14.09 -8.00 19.93
N CYS A 244 -13.58 -7.37 18.87
CA CYS A 244 -12.16 -7.39 18.52
C CYS A 244 -11.33 -6.73 19.61
N ARG A 245 -11.69 -5.51 20.06
CA ARG A 245 -11.06 -4.82 21.19
C ARG A 245 -11.03 -5.67 22.46
N ALA A 246 -12.18 -6.22 22.87
CA ALA A 246 -12.30 -7.06 24.05
C ALA A 246 -11.47 -8.35 23.99
N SER A 247 -11.05 -8.76 22.78
CA SER A 247 -10.25 -9.96 22.53
C SER A 247 -8.78 -9.64 22.15
N ASN A 248 -8.38 -8.36 22.17
CA ASN A 248 -7.09 -7.85 21.69
C ASN A 248 -6.77 -8.28 20.23
N VAL A 249 -7.77 -8.15 19.36
CA VAL A 249 -7.72 -8.45 17.92
C VAL A 249 -7.79 -7.13 17.14
N CYS A 250 -7.01 -7.00 16.07
CA CYS A 250 -7.05 -5.81 15.21
C CYS A 250 -8.22 -5.87 14.22
N PHE A 251 -8.98 -4.80 14.11
CA PHE A 251 -10.12 -4.67 13.19
C PHE A 251 -9.80 -3.79 11.99
N ILE A 252 -10.22 -4.23 10.80
CA ILE A 252 -10.10 -3.46 9.55
C ILE A 252 -11.44 -3.55 8.82
N TYR A 253 -11.98 -2.41 8.38
CA TYR A 253 -13.18 -2.36 7.55
C TYR A 253 -12.88 -1.60 6.26
N SER A 254 -13.09 -2.22 5.11
CA SER A 254 -12.88 -1.60 3.80
C SER A 254 -14.09 -1.78 2.88
N LEU A 255 -14.35 -0.76 2.05
CA LEU A 255 -15.35 -0.82 0.99
C LEU A 255 -14.77 -0.28 -0.32
N SER A 256 -15.05 -1.00 -1.40
CA SER A 256 -14.86 -0.55 -2.79
C SER A 256 -16.24 -0.27 -3.39
N THR A 257 -16.52 0.99 -3.71
CA THR A 257 -17.84 1.46 -4.19
C THR A 257 -17.66 2.31 -5.44
N GLY A 258 -17.65 1.65 -6.60
CA GLY A 258 -17.33 2.26 -7.88
C GLY A 258 -15.94 2.87 -7.88
N VAL A 259 -15.87 4.16 -8.15
CA VAL A 259 -14.63 4.97 -8.17
C VAL A 259 -14.18 5.46 -6.78
N PHE A 260 -14.90 5.09 -5.72
CA PHE A 260 -14.66 5.50 -4.34
C PHE A 260 -14.17 4.32 -3.50
N GLY A 261 -13.26 4.60 -2.56
CA GLY A 261 -12.79 3.64 -1.58
C GLY A 261 -12.79 4.21 -0.17
N LYS A 262 -13.08 3.34 0.80
CA LYS A 262 -12.97 3.59 2.25
C LYS A 262 -12.13 2.49 2.88
N VAL A 263 -11.26 2.86 3.81
CA VAL A 263 -10.61 1.96 4.77
C VAL A 263 -10.77 2.57 6.16
N PHE A 264 -11.03 1.74 7.15
CA PHE A 264 -10.98 2.05 8.57
C PHE A 264 -10.12 0.99 9.26
N CYS A 265 -9.26 1.42 10.19
CA CYS A 265 -8.41 0.53 10.97
C CYS A 265 -8.48 0.90 12.45
N ASP A 266 -8.69 -0.11 13.29
CA ASP A 266 -8.63 -0.03 14.74
C ASP A 266 -7.81 -1.18 15.29
N PHE A 267 -6.62 -0.88 15.81
CA PHE A 267 -5.71 -1.87 16.39
C PHE A 267 -5.73 -1.85 17.94
N GLY A 268 -6.77 -1.24 18.53
CA GLY A 268 -7.00 -1.16 19.97
C GLY A 268 -6.36 0.05 20.65
N GLU A 269 -6.52 0.12 21.98
CA GLU A 269 -6.08 1.28 22.78
C GLU A 269 -4.56 1.35 22.99
N SER A 270 -3.84 0.24 22.78
CA SER A 270 -2.42 0.09 23.09
C SER A 270 -1.73 -0.89 22.11
N PHE A 271 -1.53 -0.44 20.88
CA PHE A 271 -0.84 -1.21 19.84
C PHE A 271 0.65 -0.85 19.76
N VAL A 272 1.53 -1.83 19.86
CA VAL A 272 2.99 -1.61 19.86
C VAL A 272 3.55 -1.67 18.43
N ILE A 273 3.96 -0.50 17.92
CA ILE A 273 4.70 -0.35 16.67
C ILE A 273 6.19 -0.50 17.00
N ALA A 274 6.78 -1.65 16.68
CA ALA A 274 8.19 -1.94 16.92
C ALA A 274 9.14 -1.18 15.98
N ASP A 275 8.65 -0.81 14.79
CA ASP A 275 9.41 -0.11 13.75
C ASP A 275 8.46 0.80 12.96
N LYS A 276 8.63 2.12 13.06
CA LYS A 276 7.68 3.13 12.53
C LYS A 276 7.71 3.24 11.00
N ASP A 277 8.88 3.08 10.41
CA ASP A 277 9.18 3.48 9.03
C ASP A 277 9.71 2.32 8.17
N GLY A 278 10.29 1.28 8.78
CA GLY A 278 10.94 0.18 8.07
C GLY A 278 12.30 0.53 7.46
N GLU A 279 12.80 1.75 7.69
CA GLU A 279 14.11 2.19 7.25
C GLU A 279 15.22 1.59 8.11
N ASN A 280 16.33 1.24 7.48
CA ASN A 280 17.48 0.70 8.19
C ASN A 280 17.98 1.70 9.24
N PRO A 281 18.36 1.26 10.45
CA PRO A 281 18.81 2.16 11.49
C PRO A 281 20.01 3.00 11.04
N ALA A 282 19.89 4.33 11.15
CA ALA A 282 20.92 5.25 10.72
C ALA A 282 22.26 4.96 11.44
N THR A 283 23.34 4.88 10.68
CA THR A 283 24.68 4.52 11.20
C THR A 283 25.70 5.55 10.71
N SER A 284 26.62 5.98 11.57
CA SER A 284 27.67 6.94 11.18
C SER A 284 28.93 6.79 12.03
N GLN A 285 30.08 7.16 11.46
CA GLN A 285 31.34 7.17 12.19
C GLN A 285 31.47 8.46 13.03
N VAL A 286 31.90 8.32 14.28
CA VAL A 286 32.16 9.44 15.19
C VAL A 286 33.51 10.08 14.83
N GLU A 287 33.51 11.40 14.64
CA GLU A 287 34.74 12.20 14.51
C GLU A 287 35.28 12.51 15.92
N ASN A 288 34.47 13.20 16.73
CA ASN A 288 34.73 13.43 18.14
C ASN A 288 33.42 13.60 18.95
N ILE A 289 33.54 13.53 20.27
CA ILE A 289 32.49 13.88 21.22
C ILE A 289 33.05 14.95 22.15
N LEU A 290 32.45 16.14 22.12
CA LEU A 290 32.81 17.27 22.95
C LEU A 290 32.34 17.04 24.39
N THR A 291 33.26 17.24 25.32
CA THR A 291 33.09 17.09 26.77
C THR A 291 32.33 18.29 27.35
N SER A 292 31.05 18.38 27.01
CA SER A 292 30.13 19.45 27.41
C SER A 292 28.91 18.92 28.17
N ASN A 293 28.05 19.83 28.65
CA ASN A 293 26.74 19.51 29.22
C ASN A 293 25.65 20.26 28.43
N PRO A 294 24.79 19.59 27.63
CA PRO A 294 24.91 18.18 27.24
C PRO A 294 26.15 17.90 26.38
N ALA A 295 26.59 16.64 26.31
CA ALA A 295 27.68 16.20 25.45
C ALA A 295 27.28 16.33 23.96
N VAL A 296 28.17 16.86 23.11
CA VAL A 296 27.90 17.07 21.68
C VAL A 296 28.71 16.09 20.84
N VAL A 297 28.04 15.28 20.03
CA VAL A 297 28.67 14.37 19.06
C VAL A 297 28.81 15.08 17.73
N LYS A 298 29.99 14.96 17.10
CA LYS A 298 30.23 15.28 15.69
C LYS A 298 30.50 13.99 14.92
N VAL A 299 29.80 13.81 13.81
CA VAL A 299 30.05 12.70 12.88
C VAL A 299 30.98 13.13 11.74
N LEU A 300 31.69 12.16 11.16
CA LEU A 300 32.65 12.41 10.10
C LEU A 300 31.97 12.91 8.80
N GLU A 301 32.14 14.19 8.48
CA GLU A 301 31.45 14.87 7.36
C GLU A 301 31.65 14.17 6.00
N ASP A 302 32.83 13.60 5.76
CA ASP A 302 33.20 12.90 4.51
C ASP A 302 32.38 11.63 4.24
N GLN A 303 31.73 11.04 5.26
CA GLN A 303 30.83 9.89 5.11
C GLN A 303 29.36 10.31 4.97
N GLY A 304 29.06 11.61 5.00
CA GLY A 304 27.72 12.15 4.86
C GLY A 304 27.09 12.60 6.19
N ARG A 305 25.78 12.83 6.14
CA ARG A 305 24.99 13.32 7.28
C ARG A 305 24.56 12.16 8.17
N HIS A 306 24.39 12.39 9.47
CA HIS A 306 23.98 11.33 10.40
C HIS A 306 22.55 10.80 10.19
N GLY A 307 21.66 11.58 9.54
CA GLY A 307 20.30 11.12 9.19
C GLY A 307 19.39 10.83 10.38
N LEU A 308 19.65 11.44 11.54
CA LEU A 308 18.85 11.32 12.77
C LEU A 308 17.89 12.49 12.90
N GLU A 309 16.79 12.27 13.63
CA GLU A 309 15.83 13.30 14.04
C GLU A 309 15.90 13.54 15.56
N THR A 310 15.41 14.70 16.03
CA THR A 310 15.33 14.97 17.48
C THR A 310 14.29 14.06 18.14
N GLY A 311 14.69 13.37 19.21
CA GLY A 311 13.92 12.31 19.88
C GLY A 311 14.31 10.89 19.46
N ASP A 312 15.10 10.71 18.40
CA ASP A 312 15.72 9.42 18.10
C ASP A 312 16.65 8.98 19.23
N HIS A 313 16.90 7.68 19.34
CA HIS A 313 17.86 7.11 20.27
C HIS A 313 19.03 6.49 19.51
N VAL A 314 20.23 6.58 20.05
CA VAL A 314 21.45 5.95 19.50
C VAL A 314 22.16 5.10 20.54
N THR A 315 22.84 4.06 20.09
CA THR A 315 23.88 3.37 20.86
C THR A 315 25.25 3.58 20.21
N PHE A 316 26.30 3.37 20.98
CA PHE A 316 27.69 3.58 20.56
C PHE A 316 28.45 2.26 20.51
N SER A 317 29.43 2.17 19.62
CA SER A 317 30.40 1.08 19.63
C SER A 317 31.81 1.55 19.29
N ARG A 318 32.82 1.03 19.99
CA ARG A 318 34.26 1.26 19.76
C ARG A 318 34.69 2.73 19.89
N VAL A 319 33.96 3.54 20.68
CA VAL A 319 34.38 4.90 21.05
C VAL A 319 35.45 4.80 22.13
N LYS A 320 36.52 5.60 22.03
CA LYS A 320 37.58 5.68 23.05
C LYS A 320 37.52 7.01 23.77
N GLY A 321 37.89 7.03 25.06
CA GLY A 321 38.04 8.27 25.85
C GLY A 321 36.79 8.70 26.63
N LEU A 322 35.68 7.97 26.50
CA LEU A 322 34.51 8.04 27.40
C LEU A 322 34.19 6.66 27.97
N ASP A 323 35.23 5.85 28.19
CA ASP A 323 35.17 4.49 28.70
C ASP A 323 34.49 4.46 30.08
N GLY A 324 33.31 3.86 30.15
CA GLY A 324 32.47 3.79 31.37
C GLY A 324 31.27 4.76 31.38
N MET A 325 31.29 5.82 30.56
CA MET A 325 30.11 6.67 30.31
C MET A 325 29.35 6.23 29.05
N LEU A 326 30.09 5.91 28.00
CA LEU A 326 29.57 5.22 26.82
C LEU A 326 29.83 3.72 26.99
N SER A 327 28.78 2.93 26.84
CA SER A 327 28.86 1.47 26.99
C SER A 327 28.53 0.77 25.67
N ASP A 328 29.54 0.12 25.11
CA ASP A 328 29.50 -0.53 23.79
C ASP A 328 28.27 -1.44 23.63
N ASN A 329 27.33 -1.00 22.79
CA ASN A 329 26.05 -1.65 22.48
C ASN A 329 25.18 -2.03 23.71
N LYS A 330 25.32 -1.34 24.85
CA LYS A 330 24.60 -1.66 26.10
C LYS A 330 23.61 -0.60 26.57
N ALA A 331 23.87 0.67 26.28
CA ALA A 331 23.00 1.78 26.62
C ALA A 331 22.52 2.53 25.37
N THR A 332 21.38 3.20 25.50
CA THR A 332 20.79 4.05 24.48
C THR A 332 20.67 5.49 25.00
N TYR A 333 20.98 6.45 24.14
CA TYR A 333 21.02 7.86 24.48
C TYR A 333 20.08 8.63 23.53
N GLU A 334 19.21 9.45 24.08
CA GLU A 334 18.29 10.30 23.31
C GLU A 334 19.07 11.44 22.61
N VAL A 335 18.65 11.74 21.38
CA VAL A 335 19.33 12.67 20.47
C VAL A 335 18.55 13.97 20.33
N LYS A 336 19.25 15.10 20.44
CA LYS A 336 18.74 16.42 20.02
C LYS A 336 19.62 16.97 18.90
N VAL A 337 19.07 17.03 17.68
CA VAL A 337 19.83 17.43 16.48
C VAL A 337 20.14 18.92 16.52
N THR A 338 21.41 19.29 16.30
CA THR A 338 21.87 20.69 16.26
C THR A 338 22.33 21.13 14.87
N GLY A 339 22.64 20.19 13.98
CA GLY A 339 22.99 20.43 12.59
C GLY A 339 22.99 19.12 11.79
N PRO A 340 23.37 19.13 10.50
CA PRO A 340 23.41 17.91 9.67
C PRO A 340 24.55 16.94 10.01
N PHE A 341 25.51 17.35 10.83
CA PHE A 341 26.71 16.59 11.23
C PHE A 341 26.92 16.58 12.76
N THR A 342 26.01 17.17 13.53
CA THR A 342 26.17 17.39 14.97
C THR A 342 24.85 17.24 15.72
N PHE A 343 24.92 16.64 16.90
CA PHE A 343 23.78 16.51 17.80
C PHE A 343 24.22 16.44 19.26
N GLU A 344 23.32 16.81 20.16
CA GLU A 344 23.47 16.68 21.62
C GLU A 344 22.94 15.34 22.10
N LEU A 345 23.60 14.76 23.11
CA LEU A 345 23.11 13.62 23.87
C LEU A 345 22.33 14.12 25.09
N VAL A 346 21.01 13.94 25.07
CA VAL A 346 20.11 14.48 26.08
C VAL A 346 20.43 13.86 27.45
N ASN A 347 20.51 14.72 28.48
CA ASN A 347 20.86 14.36 29.86
C ASN A 347 22.24 13.72 30.08
N MET A 348 23.16 13.78 29.11
CA MET A 348 24.54 13.31 29.28
C MET A 348 25.50 14.49 29.57
N ASP A 349 25.98 14.59 30.80
CA ASP A 349 27.02 15.55 31.18
C ASP A 349 28.41 14.92 31.07
N ALA A 350 29.20 15.35 30.08
CA ALA A 350 30.60 14.94 29.90
C ALA A 350 31.60 16.06 30.29
N SER A 351 31.15 17.13 30.95
CA SER A 351 31.98 18.32 31.28
C SER A 351 33.16 18.04 32.24
N GLN A 352 33.08 16.95 33.00
CA GLN A 352 34.12 16.53 33.94
C GLN A 352 35.14 15.55 33.32
N CYS A 353 34.97 15.17 32.05
CA CYS A 353 35.86 14.25 31.36
C CYS A 353 37.09 14.98 30.81
N SER A 354 38.28 14.50 31.17
CA SER A 354 39.56 15.05 30.70
C SER A 354 39.96 14.60 29.30
N GLU A 355 39.38 13.51 28.80
CA GLU A 355 39.65 12.97 27.47
C GLU A 355 38.53 13.31 26.49
N VAL A 356 38.89 13.83 25.32
CA VAL A 356 37.94 14.03 24.22
C VAL A 356 37.70 12.69 23.55
N ALA A 357 36.45 12.22 23.57
CA ALA A 357 36.14 10.95 22.92
C ALA A 357 36.33 11.04 21.42
N SER A 358 36.89 9.98 20.83
CA SER A 358 37.14 9.88 19.39
C SER A 358 37.09 8.44 18.92
N GLN A 359 36.96 8.27 17.60
CA GLN A 359 36.74 6.97 16.95
C GLN A 359 35.39 6.34 17.34
N GLY A 360 35.06 5.21 16.71
CA GLY A 360 33.82 4.49 16.95
C GLY A 360 32.67 4.86 16.01
N TYR A 361 31.53 4.25 16.26
CA TYR A 361 30.31 4.36 15.45
C TYR A 361 29.11 4.63 16.33
N ILE A 362 28.19 5.44 15.82
CA ILE A 362 26.80 5.50 16.29
C ILE A 362 25.93 4.60 15.45
N THR A 363 24.96 3.96 16.10
CA THR A 363 23.88 3.21 15.46
C THR A 363 22.56 3.64 16.10
N GLN A 364 21.61 4.10 15.29
CA GLN A 364 20.25 4.40 15.72
C GLN A 364 19.61 3.14 16.33
N VAL A 365 18.86 3.30 17.40
CA VAL A 365 18.05 2.24 18.01
C VAL A 365 16.59 2.61 17.80
N LYS A 366 15.87 1.82 17.00
CA LYS A 366 14.44 1.99 16.77
C LYS A 366 13.70 1.66 18.06
N THR A 367 13.23 2.68 18.76
CA THR A 367 12.43 2.53 19.98
C THR A 367 10.97 2.23 19.62
N PRO A 368 10.35 1.16 20.16
CA PRO A 368 8.94 0.90 19.93
C PRO A 368 8.05 2.05 20.40
N VAL A 369 7.00 2.34 19.65
CA VAL A 369 6.00 3.38 19.95
C VAL A 369 4.66 2.71 20.16
N THR A 370 3.99 3.01 21.28
CA THR A 370 2.61 2.58 21.49
C THR A 370 1.64 3.59 20.86
N ALA A 371 0.83 3.12 19.92
CA ALA A 371 -0.25 3.87 19.31
C ALA A 371 -1.60 3.50 19.94
N SER A 372 -2.52 4.47 19.96
CA SER A 372 -3.88 4.30 20.45
C SER A 372 -4.87 4.65 19.35
N PHE A 373 -5.87 3.79 19.16
CA PHE A 373 -6.89 3.90 18.13
C PHE A 373 -8.26 4.14 18.79
N ARG A 374 -9.17 4.78 18.06
CA ARG A 374 -10.58 4.95 18.45
C ARG A 374 -11.41 3.78 17.94
N SER A 375 -12.41 3.36 18.70
CA SER A 375 -13.39 2.37 18.23
C SER A 375 -14.13 2.88 17.00
N TYR A 376 -14.67 1.98 16.18
CA TYR A 376 -15.50 2.34 15.03
C TYR A 376 -16.69 3.23 15.44
N ARG A 377 -17.28 2.95 16.62
CA ARG A 377 -18.36 3.76 17.20
C ARG A 377 -17.92 5.19 17.51
N GLU A 378 -16.78 5.36 18.18
CA GLU A 378 -16.22 6.68 18.50
C GLU A 378 -15.81 7.43 17.23
N ALA A 379 -15.15 6.74 16.30
CA ALA A 379 -14.70 7.31 15.03
C ALA A 379 -15.86 7.77 14.13
N LEU A 380 -17.04 7.15 14.22
CA LEU A 380 -18.24 7.64 13.53
C LEU A 380 -18.82 8.92 14.16
N ALA A 381 -18.62 9.14 15.46
CA ALA A 381 -19.07 10.34 16.16
C ALA A 381 -18.07 11.50 16.01
N ASP A 382 -16.78 11.23 16.23
CA ASP A 382 -15.66 12.11 15.97
C ASP A 382 -14.57 11.32 15.23
N HIS A 383 -14.41 11.60 13.93
CA HIS A 383 -13.50 10.89 13.05
C HIS A 383 -12.01 11.18 13.31
N GLY A 384 -11.68 12.16 14.15
CA GLY A 384 -10.29 12.52 14.45
C GLY A 384 -9.56 13.04 13.20
N GLU A 385 -8.27 12.75 13.10
CA GLU A 385 -7.49 13.08 11.91
C GLU A 385 -7.80 12.09 10.77
N LEU A 386 -8.27 12.61 9.62
CA LEU A 386 -8.56 11.81 8.44
C LEU A 386 -7.30 11.69 7.58
N MET A 387 -6.86 10.46 7.30
CA MET A 387 -5.67 10.27 6.47
C MET A 387 -5.95 10.70 5.02
N MET A 388 -5.17 11.68 4.55
CA MET A 388 -5.28 12.23 3.21
C MET A 388 -4.60 11.34 2.16
N SER A 389 -5.35 10.97 1.11
CA SER A 389 -4.83 10.24 -0.05
C SER A 389 -4.26 11.14 -1.16
N ASP A 390 -4.64 12.42 -1.19
CA ASP A 390 -4.29 13.38 -2.24
C ASP A 390 -4.31 14.81 -1.69
N PHE A 391 -3.15 15.46 -1.64
CA PHE A 391 -3.01 16.84 -1.14
C PHE A 391 -3.73 17.88 -2.01
N ALA A 392 -4.03 17.59 -3.28
CA ALA A 392 -4.86 18.46 -4.13
C ALA A 392 -6.37 18.35 -3.82
N LYS A 393 -6.76 17.45 -2.90
CA LYS A 393 -8.15 17.13 -2.52
C LYS A 393 -8.32 17.13 -0.99
N PHE A 394 -7.60 18.00 -0.27
CA PHE A 394 -7.59 18.05 1.20
C PHE A 394 -8.98 18.29 1.83
N ASP A 395 -9.91 18.87 1.09
CA ASP A 395 -11.30 19.10 1.46
C ASP A 395 -12.19 17.84 1.34
N ARG A 396 -11.75 16.81 0.61
CA ARG A 396 -12.59 15.64 0.31
C ARG A 396 -12.76 14.62 1.44
N PRO A 397 -11.75 14.25 2.26
CA PRO A 397 -11.93 13.20 3.25
C PRO A 397 -13.10 13.45 4.22
N PRO A 398 -13.32 14.67 4.76
CA PRO A 398 -14.50 14.96 5.58
C PRO A 398 -15.83 14.76 4.82
N LEU A 399 -15.90 15.24 3.57
CA LEU A 399 -17.09 15.11 2.72
C LEU A 399 -17.36 13.65 2.33
N LEU A 400 -16.32 12.85 2.14
CA LEU A 400 -16.41 11.41 1.85
C LEU A 400 -16.84 10.63 3.09
N HIS A 401 -16.37 10.98 4.29
CA HIS A 401 -16.84 10.39 5.54
C HIS A 401 -18.36 10.61 5.72
N LEU A 402 -18.85 11.82 5.47
CA LEU A 402 -20.29 12.12 5.46
C LEU A 402 -21.03 11.32 4.38
N ALA A 403 -20.48 11.24 3.16
CA ALA A 403 -21.11 10.49 2.06
C ALA A 403 -21.21 8.99 2.33
N TYR A 404 -20.20 8.37 2.95
CA TYR A 404 -20.26 6.97 3.38
C TYR A 404 -21.24 6.74 4.54
N ARG A 405 -21.45 7.71 5.44
CA ARG A 405 -22.50 7.65 6.47
C ARG A 405 -23.90 7.74 5.85
N ALA A 406 -24.09 8.63 4.88
CA ALA A 406 -25.33 8.73 4.11
C ALA A 406 -25.63 7.42 3.35
N LEU A 407 -24.63 6.83 2.69
CA LEU A 407 -24.78 5.55 1.99
C LEU A 407 -25.09 4.38 2.95
N ALA A 408 -24.47 4.35 4.13
CA ALA A 408 -24.76 3.33 5.15
C ALA A 408 -26.20 3.47 5.68
N SER A 409 -26.65 4.69 6.00
CA SER A 409 -28.02 4.94 6.44
C SER A 409 -29.07 4.56 5.39
N TYR A 410 -28.79 4.80 4.10
CA TYR A 410 -29.65 4.36 3.00
C TYR A 410 -29.69 2.83 2.91
N ALA A 411 -28.53 2.17 2.99
CA ALA A 411 -28.45 0.71 2.94
C ALA A 411 -29.26 0.06 4.07
N GLU A 412 -29.14 0.59 5.30
CA GLU A 412 -29.87 0.10 6.47
C GLU A 412 -31.40 0.25 6.32
N SER A 413 -31.91 1.30 5.67
CA SER A 413 -33.35 1.43 5.37
C SER A 413 -33.82 0.54 4.20
N HIS A 414 -32.89 -0.05 3.44
CA HIS A 414 -33.15 -0.85 2.23
C HIS A 414 -32.59 -2.29 2.31
N ASP A 415 -32.61 -2.91 3.49
CA ASP A 415 -32.11 -4.28 3.74
C ASP A 415 -30.68 -4.55 3.23
N MET A 416 -29.79 -3.60 3.50
CA MET A 416 -28.38 -3.55 3.06
C MET A 416 -28.16 -3.41 1.55
N VAL A 417 -29.20 -3.07 0.78
CA VAL A 417 -29.10 -2.87 -0.67
C VAL A 417 -28.71 -1.42 -1.00
N TYR A 418 -27.62 -1.24 -1.75
CA TYR A 418 -27.16 0.07 -2.23
C TYR A 418 -28.02 0.65 -3.38
N PRO A 419 -27.97 1.98 -3.63
CA PRO A 419 -28.68 2.61 -4.75
C PRO A 419 -28.37 1.98 -6.12
N MET A 420 -29.32 2.04 -7.05
CA MET A 420 -29.05 1.62 -8.44
C MET A 420 -28.16 2.65 -9.15
N PRO A 421 -27.23 2.22 -10.03
CA PRO A 421 -26.45 3.16 -10.84
C PRO A 421 -27.35 4.08 -11.68
N GLY A 422 -27.17 5.39 -11.51
CA GLY A 422 -28.01 6.42 -12.14
C GLY A 422 -29.29 6.79 -11.37
N ASP A 423 -29.60 6.16 -10.24
CA ASP A 423 -30.75 6.54 -9.41
C ASP A 423 -30.46 7.81 -8.58
N MET A 424 -30.82 8.95 -9.16
CA MET A 424 -30.66 10.27 -8.55
C MET A 424 -31.70 10.59 -7.45
N ALA A 425 -32.70 9.72 -7.24
CA ALA A 425 -33.70 9.89 -6.17
C ALA A 425 -33.22 9.19 -4.89
N ALA A 426 -32.84 7.91 -4.98
CA ALA A 426 -32.19 7.17 -3.90
C ALA A 426 -30.94 7.89 -3.37
N ALA A 427 -30.16 8.49 -4.27
CA ALA A 427 -28.98 9.28 -3.93
C ALA A 427 -29.25 10.57 -3.11
N LYS A 428 -30.52 10.97 -2.93
CA LYS A 428 -30.92 12.17 -2.16
C LYS A 428 -31.57 11.87 -0.81
N GLU A 429 -31.74 10.59 -0.45
CA GLU A 429 -32.34 10.18 0.82
C GLU A 429 -31.38 10.30 2.01
N GLY A 430 -30.11 10.63 1.75
CA GLY A 430 -29.05 10.75 2.76
C GLY A 430 -28.93 12.12 3.44
N ASP A 431 -27.84 12.29 4.19
CA ASP A 431 -27.52 13.50 4.97
C ASP A 431 -27.62 14.80 4.14
N ASN A 432 -28.38 15.77 4.63
CA ASN A 432 -28.74 17.03 3.96
C ASN A 432 -27.59 18.06 3.88
N ASN A 433 -26.33 17.62 3.95
CA ASN A 433 -25.18 18.50 3.89
C ASN A 433 -24.92 18.96 2.44
N ALA A 434 -25.34 20.19 2.12
CA ALA A 434 -25.19 20.81 0.80
C ALA A 434 -23.73 20.88 0.30
N ALA A 435 -22.71 20.86 1.17
CA ALA A 435 -21.32 20.78 0.76
C ALA A 435 -20.91 19.37 0.27
N ALA A 436 -21.57 18.32 0.80
CA ALA A 436 -21.34 16.93 0.43
C ALA A 436 -22.25 16.43 -0.70
N GLU A 437 -23.39 17.10 -0.99
CA GLU A 437 -24.42 16.66 -1.97
C GLU A 437 -23.81 16.09 -3.27
N ARG A 438 -22.92 16.84 -3.92
CA ARG A 438 -22.29 16.38 -5.18
C ARG A 438 -21.47 15.09 -5.04
N ILE A 439 -20.82 14.89 -3.89
CA ILE A 439 -20.03 13.68 -3.60
C ILE A 439 -20.96 12.52 -3.24
N ILE A 440 -22.02 12.78 -2.46
CA ILE A 440 -23.08 11.80 -2.15
C ILE A 440 -23.71 11.27 -3.43
N LEU A 441 -24.11 12.17 -4.35
CA LEU A 441 -24.71 11.81 -5.64
C LEU A 441 -23.80 10.93 -6.49
N HIS A 442 -22.51 11.29 -6.62
CA HIS A 442 -21.55 10.46 -7.36
C HIS A 442 -21.30 9.10 -6.68
N LEU A 443 -21.15 9.07 -5.35
CA LEU A 443 -20.93 7.84 -4.58
C LEU A 443 -22.11 6.87 -4.75
N ALA A 444 -23.34 7.36 -4.55
CA ALA A 444 -24.56 6.59 -4.74
C ALA A 444 -24.66 6.05 -6.19
N SER A 445 -24.40 6.90 -7.19
CA SER A 445 -24.47 6.52 -8.62
C SER A 445 -23.48 5.42 -9.04
N GLY A 446 -22.40 5.22 -8.29
CA GLY A 446 -21.40 4.17 -8.52
C GLY A 446 -21.40 3.05 -7.46
N SER A 447 -22.27 3.12 -6.46
CA SER A 447 -22.17 2.35 -5.20
C SER A 447 -22.12 0.83 -5.38
N ARG A 448 -22.93 0.27 -6.29
CA ARG A 448 -22.93 -1.17 -6.65
C ARG A 448 -21.81 -1.60 -7.60
N SER A 449 -21.06 -0.66 -8.18
CA SER A 449 -20.06 -1.01 -9.19
C SER A 449 -18.78 -1.52 -8.53
N ILE A 450 -18.32 -2.70 -8.95
CA ILE A 450 -17.06 -3.28 -8.49
C ILE A 450 -16.04 -3.09 -9.62
N LEU A 451 -14.96 -2.36 -9.34
CA LEU A 451 -13.94 -2.00 -10.33
C LEU A 451 -12.59 -2.61 -9.95
N SER A 452 -12.08 -3.54 -10.76
CA SER A 452 -10.81 -4.24 -10.51
C SER A 452 -9.64 -3.34 -10.09
N PRO A 453 -9.39 -2.15 -10.69
CA PRO A 453 -8.32 -1.26 -10.22
C PRO A 453 -8.54 -0.72 -8.80
N MET A 454 -9.78 -0.48 -8.40
CA MET A 454 -10.11 -0.02 -7.04
C MET A 454 -9.98 -1.17 -6.04
N CYS A 455 -10.45 -2.37 -6.40
CA CYS A 455 -10.22 -3.60 -5.63
C CYS A 455 -8.71 -3.90 -5.46
N ALA A 456 -7.91 -3.78 -6.52
CA ALA A 456 -6.47 -3.94 -6.47
C ALA A 456 -5.80 -2.89 -5.56
N THR A 457 -6.20 -1.62 -5.67
CA THR A 457 -5.64 -0.53 -4.86
C THR A 457 -5.97 -0.71 -3.38
N LEU A 458 -7.25 -0.93 -3.06
CA LEU A 458 -7.70 -1.14 -1.69
C LEU A 458 -7.17 -2.46 -1.11
N GLY A 459 -7.08 -3.51 -1.92
CA GLY A 459 -6.52 -4.81 -1.52
C GLY A 459 -5.04 -4.75 -1.19
N GLY A 460 -4.26 -3.96 -1.93
CA GLY A 460 -2.87 -3.67 -1.59
C GLY A 460 -2.73 -2.93 -0.26
N ILE A 461 -3.56 -1.89 -0.05
CA ILE A 461 -3.58 -1.11 1.20
C ILE A 461 -4.01 -1.99 2.39
N VAL A 462 -5.19 -2.59 2.33
CA VAL A 462 -5.75 -3.47 3.38
C VAL A 462 -4.85 -4.66 3.65
N GLY A 463 -4.29 -5.29 2.60
CA GLY A 463 -3.31 -6.36 2.74
C GLY A 463 -2.09 -5.92 3.53
N GLN A 464 -1.55 -4.72 3.25
CA GLN A 464 -0.46 -4.17 4.04
C GLN A 464 -0.87 -3.86 5.49
N GLU A 465 -2.05 -3.29 5.75
CA GLU A 465 -2.55 -3.05 7.11
C GLU A 465 -2.70 -4.37 7.90
N VAL A 466 -3.12 -5.47 7.26
CA VAL A 466 -3.09 -6.81 7.88
C VAL A 466 -1.66 -7.20 8.26
N LEU A 467 -0.67 -7.01 7.38
CA LEU A 467 0.73 -7.30 7.73
C LEU A 467 1.24 -6.43 8.89
N LYS A 468 0.83 -5.16 8.98
CA LYS A 468 1.18 -4.27 10.09
C LYS A 468 0.60 -4.80 11.40
N SER A 469 -0.71 -5.11 11.42
CA SER A 469 -1.40 -5.63 12.61
C SER A 469 -0.76 -6.90 13.16
N CYS A 470 -0.34 -7.82 12.27
CA CYS A 470 0.27 -9.10 12.64
C CYS A 470 1.76 -9.02 13.00
N SER A 471 2.48 -7.94 12.68
CA SER A 471 3.94 -7.84 12.88
C SER A 471 4.38 -6.76 13.87
N GLY A 472 3.61 -5.68 13.99
CA GLY A 472 4.04 -4.44 14.64
C GLY A 472 5.05 -3.64 13.82
N LYS A 473 5.22 -3.93 12.52
CA LYS A 473 6.12 -3.19 11.62
C LYS A 473 5.33 -2.23 10.72
N PHE A 474 5.90 -1.03 10.51
CA PHE A 474 5.32 0.16 9.88
C PHE A 474 4.16 0.78 10.68
N THR A 475 4.04 2.11 10.61
CA THR A 475 2.91 2.85 11.19
C THR A 475 1.58 2.52 10.47
N PRO A 476 0.53 2.07 11.17
CA PRO A 476 -0.79 1.81 10.59
C PRO A 476 -1.55 3.05 10.15
N ILE A 477 -2.59 2.86 9.35
CA ILE A 477 -3.65 3.86 9.18
C ILE A 477 -4.38 3.99 10.52
N ASN A 478 -4.44 5.19 11.11
CA ASN A 478 -5.23 5.43 12.32
C ASN A 478 -6.58 6.03 11.93
N GLY A 479 -7.68 5.32 12.21
CA GLY A 479 -9.02 5.76 11.84
C GLY A 479 -9.31 5.60 10.34
N PHE A 480 -9.83 6.64 9.69
CA PHE A 480 -10.34 6.57 8.32
C PHE A 480 -9.36 7.05 7.25
N PHE A 481 -9.30 6.29 6.16
CA PHE A 481 -8.68 6.64 4.88
C PHE A 481 -9.70 6.56 3.74
N THR A 482 -9.68 7.50 2.80
CA THR A 482 -10.61 7.51 1.65
C THR A 482 -9.91 7.85 0.33
N LEU A 483 -10.37 7.25 -0.78
CA LEU A 483 -9.75 7.37 -2.11
C LEU A 483 -10.81 7.65 -3.19
N THR A 484 -10.45 8.44 -4.23
CA THR A 484 -11.31 8.69 -5.40
C THR A 484 -10.52 8.77 -6.71
N GLN A 485 -10.88 7.97 -7.73
CA GLN A 485 -10.19 7.92 -9.03
C GLN A 485 -11.13 7.71 -10.23
N MET A 486 -11.05 8.54 -11.27
CA MET A 486 -11.88 8.41 -12.48
C MET A 486 -11.04 8.11 -13.72
N ASN A 487 -11.41 7.04 -14.45
CA ASN A 487 -11.44 6.85 -15.91
C ASN A 487 -11.20 5.36 -16.29
N ALA A 488 -11.88 4.89 -17.34
CA ALA A 488 -11.63 3.60 -17.97
C ALA A 488 -11.94 3.68 -19.49
N TYR A 489 -11.25 2.86 -20.29
CA TYR A 489 -11.35 2.87 -21.76
C TYR A 489 -11.29 1.43 -22.29
N GLN A 490 -12.15 1.09 -23.27
CA GLN A 490 -12.34 -0.29 -23.74
C GLN A 490 -11.69 -0.62 -25.10
N ASN A 491 -11.49 0.38 -25.96
CA ASN A 491 -11.01 0.19 -27.35
C ASN A 491 -9.54 0.60 -27.52
N LEU A 492 -8.63 0.02 -26.74
CA LEU A 492 -7.21 0.37 -26.74
C LEU A 492 -6.32 -0.83 -27.09
N ASN A 493 -5.31 -0.55 -27.91
CA ASN A 493 -4.17 -1.44 -28.14
C ASN A 493 -3.06 -1.07 -27.15
N TYR A 494 -2.45 -2.08 -26.53
CA TYR A 494 -1.46 -1.89 -25.48
C TYR A 494 -0.25 -2.80 -25.67
N PHE A 495 0.94 -2.22 -25.53
CA PHE A 495 2.19 -2.97 -25.40
C PHE A 495 2.65 -2.96 -23.94
N LEU A 496 2.64 -4.12 -23.29
CA LEU A 496 3.08 -4.33 -21.92
C LEU A 496 4.51 -4.88 -21.92
N ILE A 497 5.45 -4.06 -21.44
CA ILE A 497 6.86 -4.41 -21.34
C ILE A 497 7.13 -4.89 -19.91
N GLY A 498 7.34 -6.21 -19.76
CA GLY A 498 7.55 -6.89 -18.49
C GLY A 498 6.31 -7.62 -17.96
N ALA A 499 6.49 -8.89 -17.63
CA ALA A 499 5.51 -9.81 -17.05
C ALA A 499 5.87 -10.20 -15.60
N GLY A 500 6.66 -9.36 -14.92
CA GLY A 500 6.92 -9.45 -13.48
C GLY A 500 5.73 -8.98 -12.62
N ALA A 501 5.99 -8.61 -11.36
CA ALA A 501 4.93 -8.31 -10.36
C ALA A 501 3.88 -7.30 -10.85
N ILE A 502 4.33 -6.16 -11.40
CA ILE A 502 3.44 -5.14 -11.96
C ILE A 502 2.70 -5.64 -13.21
N GLY A 503 3.37 -6.44 -14.05
CA GLY A 503 2.76 -7.04 -15.25
C GLY A 503 1.65 -8.02 -14.92
N CYS A 504 1.82 -8.85 -13.88
CA CYS A 504 0.78 -9.75 -13.36
C CYS A 504 -0.46 -8.98 -12.89
N GLU A 505 -0.28 -7.94 -12.06
CA GLU A 505 -1.38 -7.10 -11.58
C GLU A 505 -2.08 -6.34 -12.71
N MET A 506 -1.31 -5.79 -13.65
CA MET A 506 -1.84 -5.06 -14.80
C MET A 506 -2.68 -5.96 -15.71
N LEU A 507 -2.20 -7.17 -16.02
CA LEU A 507 -2.96 -8.13 -16.84
C LEU A 507 -4.26 -8.56 -16.18
N LYS A 508 -4.27 -8.82 -14.86
CA LYS A 508 -5.49 -9.14 -14.11
C LYS A 508 -6.47 -7.97 -14.13
N ASN A 509 -6.01 -6.74 -13.91
CA ASN A 509 -6.86 -5.55 -14.02
C ASN A 509 -7.44 -5.43 -15.44
N TRP A 510 -6.63 -5.61 -16.49
CA TRP A 510 -7.05 -5.54 -17.89
C TRP A 510 -8.04 -6.63 -18.28
N ALA A 511 -7.84 -7.87 -17.82
CA ALA A 511 -8.76 -8.98 -18.03
C ALA A 511 -10.15 -8.68 -17.43
N LEU A 512 -10.20 -8.22 -16.18
CA LEU A 512 -11.46 -7.87 -15.50
C LEU A 512 -12.10 -6.58 -16.04
N MET A 513 -11.32 -5.65 -16.59
CA MET A 513 -11.83 -4.44 -17.27
C MET A 513 -12.31 -4.69 -18.71
N GLY A 514 -12.10 -5.88 -19.28
CA GLY A 514 -12.42 -6.18 -20.68
C GLY A 514 -11.52 -5.45 -21.69
N VAL A 515 -10.31 -5.05 -21.30
CA VAL A 515 -9.37 -4.36 -22.19
C VAL A 515 -8.99 -5.31 -23.33
N ALA A 516 -9.01 -4.79 -24.57
CA ALA A 516 -8.71 -5.54 -25.79
C ALA A 516 -9.59 -6.79 -26.03
N CYS A 517 -10.84 -6.78 -25.53
CA CYS A 517 -11.83 -7.84 -25.81
C CYS A 517 -12.72 -7.54 -27.04
N GLY A 518 -12.67 -6.32 -27.59
CA GLY A 518 -13.35 -5.97 -28.85
C GLY A 518 -12.56 -6.42 -30.09
N GLU A 519 -13.24 -6.59 -31.23
CA GLU A 519 -12.68 -7.17 -32.48
C GLU A 519 -11.32 -6.62 -32.94
N LYS A 520 -11.04 -5.35 -32.67
CA LYS A 520 -9.79 -4.66 -33.06
C LYS A 520 -8.79 -4.49 -31.92
N GLY A 521 -9.19 -4.80 -30.69
CA GLY A 521 -8.35 -4.66 -29.52
C GLY A 521 -7.26 -5.71 -29.47
N LYS A 522 -6.06 -5.32 -29.07
CA LYS A 522 -4.93 -6.26 -28.93
C LYS A 522 -3.98 -5.85 -27.82
N ILE A 523 -3.55 -6.83 -27.03
CA ILE A 523 -2.47 -6.68 -26.06
C ILE A 523 -1.26 -7.46 -26.55
N HIS A 524 -0.14 -6.77 -26.69
CA HIS A 524 1.17 -7.37 -26.87
C HIS A 524 1.86 -7.37 -25.51
N ILE A 525 2.42 -8.51 -25.07
CA ILE A 525 3.22 -8.58 -23.83
C ILE A 525 4.59 -9.19 -24.12
N THR A 526 5.66 -8.56 -23.67
CA THR A 526 7.01 -9.15 -23.76
C THR A 526 7.71 -9.24 -22.41
N ASP A 527 8.40 -10.35 -22.17
CA ASP A 527 9.34 -10.54 -21.07
C ASP A 527 10.32 -11.67 -21.44
N MET A 528 11.62 -11.40 -21.36
CA MET A 528 12.67 -12.38 -21.69
C MET A 528 12.96 -13.37 -20.55
N ASP A 529 12.48 -13.09 -19.33
CA ASP A 529 12.78 -13.90 -18.17
C ASP A 529 11.90 -15.16 -18.10
N ARG A 530 12.47 -16.18 -17.44
CA ARG A 530 11.75 -17.36 -16.97
C ARG A 530 11.31 -17.19 -15.51
N ILE A 531 10.32 -17.97 -15.09
CA ILE A 531 9.75 -17.94 -13.74
C ILE A 531 10.69 -18.66 -12.75
N GLU A 532 11.01 -17.99 -11.64
CA GLU A 532 11.78 -18.56 -10.51
C GLU A 532 10.91 -18.75 -9.26
N LYS A 533 11.32 -19.64 -8.32
CA LYS A 533 10.62 -19.77 -7.02
C LYS A 533 10.51 -18.44 -6.27
N SER A 534 11.54 -17.60 -6.35
CA SER A 534 11.60 -16.27 -5.73
C SER A 534 10.54 -15.29 -6.26
N ASN A 535 9.88 -15.60 -7.38
CA ASN A 535 8.91 -14.74 -8.04
C ASN A 535 7.49 -14.95 -7.47
N LEU A 536 7.17 -16.18 -7.08
CA LEU A 536 5.82 -16.62 -6.69
C LEU A 536 5.23 -15.83 -5.52
N SER A 537 6.08 -15.31 -4.62
CA SER A 537 5.67 -14.44 -3.49
C SER A 537 5.03 -13.10 -3.90
N ARG A 538 5.08 -12.69 -5.18
CA ARG A 538 4.50 -11.42 -5.68
C ARG A 538 4.05 -11.47 -7.15
N GLN A 539 4.00 -12.64 -7.78
CA GLN A 539 3.63 -12.84 -9.18
C GLN A 539 2.56 -13.94 -9.23
N PHE A 540 1.38 -13.61 -8.68
CA PHE A 540 0.29 -14.55 -8.38
C PHE A 540 -0.37 -15.20 -9.61
N LEU A 541 -0.02 -14.79 -10.83
CA LEU A 541 -0.41 -15.49 -12.06
C LEU A 541 0.36 -16.81 -12.27
N PHE A 542 1.45 -17.02 -11.54
CA PHE A 542 2.33 -18.19 -11.66
C PHE A 542 2.13 -19.18 -10.51
N ARG A 543 2.47 -20.44 -10.73
CA ARG A 543 2.47 -21.52 -9.73
C ARG A 543 3.83 -22.21 -9.67
N ASN A 544 4.04 -23.04 -8.64
CA ASN A 544 5.23 -23.91 -8.54
C ASN A 544 5.43 -24.80 -9.78
N SER A 545 4.35 -25.17 -10.48
CA SER A 545 4.37 -25.93 -11.74
C SER A 545 4.93 -25.15 -12.95
N ASP A 546 4.94 -23.82 -12.90
CA ASP A 546 5.37 -22.97 -14.02
C ASP A 546 6.85 -22.55 -13.91
N ILE A 547 7.60 -23.05 -12.91
CA ILE A 547 9.01 -22.71 -12.73
C ILE A 547 9.82 -23.15 -13.96
N ASN A 548 10.68 -22.24 -14.45
CA ASN A 548 11.40 -22.27 -15.73
C ASN A 548 10.56 -21.98 -16.99
N GLU A 549 9.23 -21.82 -16.93
CA GLU A 549 8.46 -21.33 -18.08
C GLU A 549 8.67 -19.82 -18.29
N PHE A 550 8.42 -19.32 -19.51
CA PHE A 550 8.52 -17.89 -19.81
C PHE A 550 7.39 -17.09 -19.16
N LYS A 551 7.74 -15.98 -18.49
CA LYS A 551 6.77 -15.16 -17.75
C LYS A 551 5.66 -14.62 -18.65
N SER A 552 5.99 -14.06 -19.80
CA SER A 552 5.03 -13.48 -20.75
C SER A 552 3.99 -14.50 -21.25
N ALA A 553 4.44 -15.68 -21.67
CA ALA A 553 3.59 -16.75 -22.19
C ALA A 553 2.68 -17.34 -21.11
N THR A 554 3.19 -17.59 -19.91
CA THR A 554 2.39 -18.09 -18.78
C THR A 554 1.41 -17.02 -18.27
N ALA A 555 1.81 -15.76 -18.20
CA ALA A 555 0.94 -14.66 -17.76
C ALA A 555 -0.22 -14.42 -18.75
N ALA A 556 0.05 -14.49 -20.06
CA ALA A 556 -0.97 -14.42 -21.08
C ALA A 556 -1.97 -15.60 -21.01
N ARG A 557 -1.48 -16.81 -20.69
CA ARG A 557 -2.33 -18.00 -20.47
C ARG A 557 -3.23 -17.82 -19.24
N ALA A 558 -2.67 -17.34 -18.12
CA ALA A 558 -3.41 -17.09 -16.89
C ALA A 558 -4.47 -15.98 -17.06
N ALA A 559 -4.14 -14.91 -17.77
CA ALA A 559 -5.07 -13.81 -18.07
C ALA A 559 -6.24 -14.28 -18.97
N LYS A 560 -5.98 -15.11 -19.99
CA LYS A 560 -7.05 -15.75 -20.79
C LYS A 560 -7.91 -16.74 -20.00
N ALA A 561 -7.37 -17.36 -18.94
CA ALA A 561 -8.17 -18.20 -18.04
C ALA A 561 -9.10 -17.38 -17.12
N MET A 562 -8.79 -16.10 -16.85
CA MET A 562 -9.68 -15.16 -16.16
C MET A 562 -10.73 -14.57 -17.10
N ASN A 563 -10.34 -14.18 -18.33
CA ASN A 563 -11.25 -13.68 -19.36
C ASN A 563 -10.91 -14.30 -20.73
N PRO A 564 -11.68 -15.31 -21.20
CA PRO A 564 -11.44 -15.96 -22.49
C PRO A 564 -11.51 -15.04 -23.71
N SER A 565 -12.18 -13.88 -23.60
CA SER A 565 -12.33 -12.89 -24.68
C SER A 565 -11.08 -12.02 -24.87
N MET A 566 -10.08 -12.12 -24.00
CA MET A 566 -8.91 -11.24 -24.01
C MET A 566 -7.94 -11.57 -25.16
N ASN A 567 -7.81 -10.66 -26.13
CA ASN A 567 -6.88 -10.81 -27.24
C ASN A 567 -5.44 -10.42 -26.86
N ILE A 568 -4.66 -11.40 -26.38
CA ILE A 568 -3.27 -11.22 -25.97
C ILE A 568 -2.28 -12.12 -26.74
N VAL A 569 -1.15 -11.51 -27.15
CA VAL A 569 -0.02 -12.13 -27.86
C VAL A 569 1.26 -11.98 -27.02
N PRO A 570 1.89 -13.09 -26.56
CA PRO A 570 3.13 -13.06 -25.81
C PRO A 570 4.38 -13.12 -26.69
N TYR A 571 5.43 -12.44 -26.22
CA TYR A 571 6.76 -12.29 -26.80
C TYR A 571 7.83 -12.61 -25.74
N GLN A 572 9.01 -13.02 -26.17
CA GLN A 572 10.15 -13.40 -25.29
C GLN A 572 11.35 -12.46 -25.46
N GLU A 573 11.18 -11.42 -26.28
CA GLU A 573 12.25 -10.56 -26.76
C GLU A 573 12.45 -9.37 -25.82
N LYS A 574 13.70 -9.18 -25.38
CA LYS A 574 14.09 -8.03 -24.56
C LYS A 574 14.02 -6.76 -25.40
N VAL A 575 13.12 -5.84 -25.03
CA VAL A 575 13.01 -4.53 -25.68
C VAL A 575 14.34 -3.77 -25.60
N GLY A 576 14.84 -3.35 -26.76
CA GLY A 576 16.10 -2.63 -26.93
C GLY A 576 16.47 -2.53 -28.41
N ALA A 577 17.61 -1.90 -28.71
CA ALA A 577 18.05 -1.67 -30.09
C ALA A 577 18.15 -2.97 -30.93
N ASP A 578 18.55 -4.06 -30.29
CA ASP A 578 18.70 -5.38 -30.94
C ASP A 578 17.34 -6.04 -31.30
N THR A 579 16.20 -5.42 -30.97
CA THR A 579 14.84 -5.94 -31.25
C THR A 579 13.96 -4.93 -32.00
N GLU A 580 14.54 -3.86 -32.55
CA GLU A 580 13.83 -2.87 -33.39
C GLU A 580 13.26 -3.47 -34.69
N GLU A 581 13.74 -4.63 -35.15
CA GLU A 581 13.14 -5.38 -36.27
C GLU A 581 11.80 -6.06 -35.92
N ILE A 582 11.49 -6.18 -34.62
CA ILE A 582 10.24 -6.78 -34.09
C ILE A 582 9.33 -5.69 -33.51
N PHE A 583 9.92 -4.74 -32.77
CA PHE A 583 9.24 -3.63 -32.10
C PHE A 583 9.55 -2.28 -32.78
N GLY A 584 9.58 -2.26 -34.11
CA GLY A 584 9.88 -1.06 -34.92
C GLY A 584 8.64 -0.19 -35.20
N ASP A 585 8.77 0.74 -36.15
CA ASP A 585 7.73 1.71 -36.50
C ASP A 585 6.37 1.02 -36.82
N ASP A 586 6.38 -0.02 -37.67
CA ASP A 586 5.18 -0.80 -38.03
C ASP A 586 4.46 -1.41 -36.81
N PHE A 587 5.18 -1.71 -35.73
CA PHE A 587 4.60 -2.25 -34.49
C PHE A 587 3.95 -1.14 -33.64
N TYR A 588 4.57 0.04 -33.58
CA TYR A 588 4.08 1.17 -32.79
C TYR A 588 2.98 2.01 -33.46
N ASP A 589 2.84 1.90 -34.78
CA ASP A 589 1.78 2.56 -35.56
C ASP A 589 0.41 1.84 -35.49
N ASN A 590 0.33 0.65 -34.86
CA ASN A 590 -0.87 -0.21 -34.77
C ASN A 590 -1.34 -0.49 -33.32
#